data_AF-T1AJV5-F1
#
_entry.id   AF-T1AJV5-F1
#
_cell.length_a   1.000
_cell.length_b   1.000
_cell.length_c   1.000
_cell.angle_alpha   90.00
_cell.angle_beta   90.00
_cell.angle_gamma   90.00
#
_symmetry.space_group_name_H-M   'P 1'
#
loop_
_entity.id
_entity.type
_entity.pdbx_description
1 polymer ?
#
loop_
_entity_poly.entity_id
_entity_poly.type
_entity_poly.pdbx_seq_one_letter_code
_entity_poly.pdbx_strand_id
1 'polypeptide(L)'
;MRQPVTLVRSKPPDALTGWPGIPVLLERIYRSRGVRDPGELDLSLEGLCEPSGMPGLDVAVDLLLENTDQSILVVGDYDTDGATATALAILGLRALG
;
A
#
# COMPACT_ATOMS: atom_id res chain seq x y z
N MET A 1 34.14 5.77 -9.34
CA MET A 1 33.40 4.61 -8.79
C MET A 1 33.10 4.89 -7.33
N ARG A 2 31.84 4.86 -6.90
CA ARG A 2 31.49 4.94 -5.47
C ARG A 2 31.84 3.59 -4.83
N GLN A 3 32.52 3.60 -3.69
CA GLN A 3 32.76 2.38 -2.92
C GLN A 3 31.41 1.74 -2.56
N PRO A 4 31.30 0.40 -2.58
CA PRO A 4 30.08 -0.28 -2.17
C PRO A 4 29.78 0.04 -0.71
N VAL A 5 28.55 0.46 -0.45
CA VAL A 5 28.06 0.68 0.91
C VAL A 5 27.71 -0.67 1.51
N THR A 6 28.38 -1.06 2.59
CA THR A 6 27.95 -2.21 3.39
C THR A 6 26.77 -1.79 4.25
N LEU A 7 25.56 -2.20 3.86
CA LEU A 7 24.36 -2.01 4.67
C LEU A 7 24.39 -3.00 5.84
N VAL A 8 24.84 -2.53 7.01
CA VAL A 8 24.69 -3.27 8.26
C VAL A 8 23.26 -3.01 8.76
N ARG A 9 22.42 -4.05 8.73
CA ARG A 9 21.07 -3.99 9.31
C ARG A 9 21.16 -4.04 10.83
N SER A 10 20.22 -3.38 11.50
CA SER A 10 20.10 -3.38 12.96
C SER A 10 20.12 -4.81 13.50
N LYS A 11 20.86 -5.03 14.60
CA LYS A 11 20.87 -6.34 15.27
C LYS A 11 19.41 -6.67 15.65
N PRO A 12 18.89 -7.84 15.26
CA PRO A 12 17.56 -8.27 15.68
C PRO A 12 17.52 -8.32 17.22
N PRO A 13 16.35 -8.08 17.85
CA PRO A 13 16.22 -8.16 19.31
C PRO A 13 16.80 -9.47 19.84
N ASP A 14 17.50 -9.42 20.98
CA ASP A 14 18.24 -10.58 21.51
C ASP A 14 17.34 -11.78 21.88
N ALA A 15 16.02 -11.56 22.05
CA ALA A 15 15.04 -12.62 22.30
C ALA A 15 14.11 -12.81 21.09
N LEU A 16 14.37 -13.87 20.31
CA LEU A 16 13.39 -14.40 19.36
C LEU A 16 12.34 -15.19 20.15
N THR A 17 11.07 -14.91 19.90
CA THR A 17 9.95 -15.49 20.63
C THR A 17 9.48 -16.81 20.02
N GLY A 18 9.94 -17.15 18.81
CA GLY A 18 9.54 -18.37 18.11
C GLY A 18 8.12 -18.26 17.59
N TRP A 19 7.88 -17.38 16.61
CA TRP A 19 6.56 -17.24 16.01
C TRP A 19 6.04 -18.57 15.44
N PRO A 20 4.82 -19.03 15.82
CA PRO A 20 4.28 -20.28 15.33
C PRO A 20 4.21 -20.33 13.80
N GLY A 21 4.68 -21.43 13.20
CA GLY A 21 4.66 -21.60 11.74
C GLY A 21 5.72 -20.77 10.99
N ILE A 22 6.53 -19.95 11.66
CA ILE A 22 7.56 -19.12 11.04
C ILE A 22 8.95 -19.61 11.49
N PRO A 23 9.82 -20.03 10.56
CA PRO A 23 11.21 -20.36 10.86
C PRO A 23 11.94 -19.23 11.59
N VAL A 24 12.77 -19.58 12.58
CA VAL A 24 13.57 -18.65 13.40
C VAL A 24 14.39 -17.66 12.57
N LEU A 25 14.93 -18.11 11.44
CA LEU A 25 15.66 -17.24 10.51
C LEU A 25 14.74 -16.16 9.91
N LEU A 26 13.51 -16.50 9.54
CA LEU A 26 12.54 -15.56 8.98
C LEU A 26 12.03 -14.59 10.03
N GLU A 27 11.73 -15.06 11.25
CA GLU A 27 11.38 -14.16 12.38
C GLU A 27 12.47 -13.09 12.57
N ARG A 28 13.74 -13.51 12.56
CA ARG A 28 14.88 -12.60 12.68
C ARG A 28 14.93 -11.55 11.56
N ILE A 29 14.63 -11.96 10.33
CA ILE A 29 14.61 -11.09 9.14
C ILE A 29 13.42 -10.12 9.21
N TYR A 30 12.24 -10.57 9.59
CA TYR A 30 11.04 -9.74 9.71
C TYR A 30 11.18 -8.70 10.80
N ARG A 31 11.66 -9.08 11.99
CA ARG A 31 11.95 -8.14 13.08
C ARG A 31 12.98 -7.09 12.69
N SER A 32 13.99 -7.46 11.88
CA SER A 32 14.98 -6.49 11.35
C SER A 32 14.40 -5.45 10.37
N ARG A 33 13.20 -5.71 9.83
CA ARG A 33 12.43 -4.82 8.97
C ARG A 33 11.32 -4.05 9.71
N GLY A 34 11.24 -4.19 11.04
CA GLY A 34 10.24 -3.51 11.86
C GLY A 34 8.94 -4.29 12.06
N VAL A 35 8.85 -5.53 11.58
CA VAL A 35 7.67 -6.37 11.80
C VAL A 35 7.63 -6.83 13.26
N ARG A 36 6.53 -6.59 13.97
CA ARG A 36 6.44 -6.80 15.43
C ARG A 36 5.77 -8.10 15.84
N ASP A 37 4.84 -8.58 15.02
CA ASP A 37 4.10 -9.83 15.22
C ASP A 37 3.71 -10.46 13.85
N PRO A 38 3.32 -11.76 13.82
CA PRO A 38 2.96 -12.45 12.57
C PRO A 38 1.74 -11.88 11.85
N GLY A 39 0.85 -11.16 12.53
CA GLY A 39 -0.35 -10.58 11.92
C GLY A 39 -0.01 -9.48 10.90
N GLU A 40 1.08 -8.75 11.10
CA GLU A 40 1.60 -7.76 10.14
C GLU A 40 2.11 -8.39 8.83
N LEU A 41 2.17 -9.73 8.74
CA LEU A 41 2.51 -10.47 7.52
C LEU A 41 1.29 -10.89 6.70
N ASP A 42 0.08 -10.55 7.16
CA ASP A 42 -1.11 -10.77 6.36
C ASP A 42 -1.09 -9.86 5.12
N LEU A 43 -1.24 -10.49 3.96
CA LEU A 43 -1.28 -9.81 2.65
C LEU A 43 -2.70 -9.78 2.08
N SER A 44 -3.69 -10.25 2.85
CA SER A 44 -5.09 -10.07 2.52
C SER A 44 -5.46 -8.59 2.50
N LEU A 45 -6.56 -8.27 1.85
CA LEU A 45 -7.10 -6.91 1.84
C LEU A 45 -7.89 -6.59 3.12
N GLU A 46 -8.08 -7.57 4.03
CA GLU A 46 -8.90 -7.40 5.24
C GLU A 46 -8.30 -6.37 6.22
N GLY A 47 -6.98 -6.20 6.19
CA GLY A 47 -6.28 -5.20 7.00
C GLY A 47 -6.21 -3.80 6.40
N LEU A 48 -6.76 -3.57 5.20
CA LEU A 48 -6.75 -2.24 4.60
C LEU A 48 -7.68 -1.30 5.36
N CYS A 49 -7.27 -0.04 5.48
CA CYS A 49 -8.13 0.99 6.06
C CYS A 49 -9.36 1.20 5.17
N GLU A 50 -10.51 1.35 5.81
CA GLU A 50 -11.74 1.72 5.12
C GLU A 50 -11.58 3.06 4.39
N PRO A 51 -12.03 3.18 3.12
CA PRO A 51 -11.91 4.41 2.35
C PRO A 51 -12.64 5.60 2.99
N SER A 52 -13.67 5.36 3.81
CA SER A 52 -14.47 6.40 4.47
C SER A 52 -13.68 7.34 5.37
N GLY A 53 -12.46 6.96 5.79
CA GLY A 53 -11.55 7.83 6.52
C GLY A 53 -10.70 8.75 5.63
N MET A 54 -10.78 8.62 4.30
CA MET A 54 -9.95 9.38 3.35
C MET A 54 -10.43 10.83 3.27
N PRO A 55 -9.59 11.82 3.61
CA PRO A 55 -9.98 13.23 3.58
C PRO A 55 -10.47 13.67 2.20
N GLY A 56 -11.66 14.28 2.15
CA GLY A 56 -12.24 14.83 0.93
C GLY A 56 -12.93 13.80 0.02
N LEU A 57 -13.01 12.52 0.42
CA LEU A 57 -13.64 11.48 -0.39
C LEU A 57 -15.12 11.79 -0.67
N ASP A 58 -15.91 12.14 0.35
CA ASP A 58 -17.35 12.42 0.19
C ASP A 58 -17.58 13.56 -0.82
N VAL A 59 -16.84 14.66 -0.68
CA VAL A 59 -16.93 15.81 -1.59
C VAL A 59 -16.54 15.42 -3.02
N ALA A 60 -15.51 14.60 -3.20
CA ALA A 60 -15.09 14.14 -4.51
C ALA A 60 -16.15 13.23 -5.17
N VAL A 61 -16.79 12.35 -4.39
CA VAL A 61 -17.87 11.48 -4.86
C VAL A 61 -19.10 12.32 -5.25
N ASP A 62 -19.50 13.27 -4.42
CA ASP A 62 -20.62 14.17 -4.72
C ASP A 62 -20.39 14.95 -6.03
N LEU A 63 -19.17 15.48 -6.23
CA LEU A 63 -18.80 16.16 -7.48
C LEU A 63 -18.90 15.24 -8.71
N LEU A 64 -18.51 13.97 -8.59
CA LEU A 64 -18.63 13.00 -9.68
C LEU A 64 -20.11 12.69 -9.98
N LEU A 65 -20.95 12.52 -8.94
CA LEU A 65 -22.37 12.25 -9.09
C LEU A 65 -23.15 13.44 -9.67
N GLU A 66 -22.75 14.67 -9.37
CA GLU A 66 -23.35 15.89 -9.95
C GLU A 66 -22.97 16.10 -11.43
N ASN A 67 -21.90 15.46 -11.92
CA ASN A 67 -21.32 15.71 -13.24
C ASN A 67 -21.24 14.46 -14.13
N THR A 68 -22.16 13.51 -13.96
CA THR A 68 -22.15 12.24 -14.71
C THR A 68 -22.25 12.41 -16.23
N ASP A 69 -22.92 13.47 -16.70
CA ASP A 69 -23.08 13.75 -18.14
C ASP A 69 -21.91 14.56 -18.74
N GLN A 70 -20.87 14.84 -17.95
CA GLN A 70 -19.73 15.65 -18.37
C GLN A 70 -18.54 14.79 -18.80
N SER A 71 -17.70 15.35 -19.66
CA SER A 71 -16.41 14.74 -19.99
C SER A 71 -15.44 14.89 -18.82
N ILE A 72 -14.94 13.78 -18.28
CA ILE A 72 -13.95 13.77 -17.19
C ILE A 72 -12.54 13.55 -17.75
N LEU A 73 -11.61 14.45 -17.41
CA LEU A 73 -10.17 14.28 -17.67
C LEU A 73 -9.48 13.76 -16.41
N VAL A 74 -8.88 12.58 -16.49
CA VAL A 74 -8.04 12.02 -15.42
C VAL A 74 -6.58 12.35 -15.72
N VAL A 75 -5.90 13.00 -14.78
CA VAL A 75 -4.48 13.36 -14.89
C VAL A 75 -3.72 12.68 -13.75
N GLY A 76 -2.78 11.79 -14.10
CA GLY A 76 -1.85 11.15 -13.16
C GLY A 76 -0.42 11.64 -13.31
N ASP A 77 0.43 11.24 -12.37
CA ASP A 77 1.88 11.43 -12.45
C ASP A 77 2.50 10.45 -13.49
N TYR A 78 3.72 10.75 -13.93
CA TYR A 78 4.45 10.01 -14.96
C TYR A 78 5.01 8.66 -14.47
N ASP A 79 5.03 8.41 -13.17
CA ASP A 79 5.52 7.15 -12.64
C ASP A 79 4.49 6.00 -12.77
N THR A 80 4.94 4.80 -12.40
CA THR A 80 4.09 3.60 -12.54
C THR A 80 2.85 3.66 -11.66
N ASP A 81 2.94 4.30 -10.49
CA ASP A 81 1.79 4.46 -9.61
C ASP A 81 0.75 5.39 -10.25
N GLY A 82 1.19 6.57 -10.72
CA GLY A 82 0.35 7.53 -11.42
C GLY A 82 -0.30 6.96 -12.69
N ALA A 83 0.45 6.21 -13.50
CA ALA A 83 -0.07 5.59 -14.71
C ALA A 83 -1.11 4.50 -14.42
N THR A 84 -0.87 3.65 -13.41
CA THR A 84 -1.80 2.57 -13.06
C THR A 84 -3.05 3.09 -12.35
N ALA A 85 -2.92 4.08 -11.47
CA ALA A 85 -4.05 4.77 -10.85
C ALA A 85 -4.94 5.46 -11.90
N THR A 86 -4.33 6.12 -12.90
CA THR A 86 -5.07 6.73 -14.01
C THR A 86 -5.83 5.69 -14.82
N ALA A 87 -5.19 4.58 -15.17
CA ALA A 87 -5.85 3.48 -15.88
C ALA A 87 -7.02 2.90 -15.08
N LEU A 88 -6.83 2.68 -13.77
CA LEU A 88 -7.87 2.18 -12.88
C LEU A 88 -9.07 3.14 -12.81
N ALA A 89 -8.83 4.45 -12.63
CA ALA A 89 -9.87 5.46 -12.58
C ALA A 89 -10.69 5.50 -13.89
N ILE A 90 -10.02 5.47 -15.05
CA ILE A 90 -10.71 5.44 -16.35
C ILE A 90 -11.56 4.17 -16.50
N LEU A 91 -11.02 3.01 -16.14
CA LEU A 91 -11.75 1.74 -16.24
C LEU A 91 -12.94 1.70 -15.27
N GLY A 92 -12.75 2.17 -14.04
CA GLY A 92 -13.78 2.22 -13.01
C GLY A 92 -14.92 3.16 -13.39
N LEU A 93 -14.61 4.40 -13.77
CA LEU A 93 -15.63 5.38 -14.18
C LEU A 93 -16.45 4.87 -15.38
N ARG A 94 -15.80 4.33 -16.41
CA ARG A 94 -16.50 3.75 -17.58
C ARG A 94 -17.37 2.55 -17.26
N ALA A 95 -17.04 1.79 -16.21
CA ALA A 95 -17.86 0.66 -15.79
C ALA A 95 -19.16 1.11 -15.09
N LEU A 96 -19.22 2.36 -14.62
CA LEU A 96 -20.38 2.92 -13.92
C LEU A 96 -21.39 3.61 -14.85
N GLY A 97 -20.96 4.05 -16.04
CA GLY A 97 -21.80 4.73 -17.03
C GLY A 97 -21.09 5.92 -17.66
#